data_AF-A0A1V3WFP8-F1
#
_entry.id   AF-A0A1V3WFP8-F1
#
_cell.length_a   1.000
_cell.length_b   1.000
_cell.length_c   1.000
_cell.angle_alpha   90.00
_cell.angle_beta   90.00
_cell.angle_gamma   90.00
#
_symmetry.space_group_name_H-M   'P 1'
#
loop_
_entity.id
_entity.type
_entity.pdbx_description
1 polymer ?
#
loop_
_entity_poly.entity_id
_entity_poly.type
_entity_poly.pdbx_seq_one_letter_code
_entity_poly.pdbx_strand_id
1 'polypeptide(L)'
;MSVVAAIGATGCSTVVKGHGSSMLYDPFHVAGLPAVDGPSGPRSDAPEPTRSVKNTNHGDEDKLALLSVNDIQDFWQHNYGQFFPGAFRPVEDLVSYDSDDPGSPVVCHERTYKLINAFFSPRCNLIAWDRGVLIPTGKTYFGPMPVTGIFAHEYGHAIQQMAKIVHRATSTIVREQQADCLGGVYMRWVAEGKSPRFTLSTGDGLDHVLAGLIDIRDPILTPEDQELTNEGHGTALDRVSAFQMGFVSGASACAAIDETEVKQRRGICRSR
;
A
#
# COMPACT_ATOMS: atom_id res chain seq x y z
N MET A 1 17.64 -69.59 -20.64
CA MET A 1 18.25 -68.65 -19.68
C MET A 1 17.97 -67.24 -20.20
N SER A 2 17.01 -66.54 -19.61
CA SER A 2 16.68 -65.16 -19.98
C SER A 2 17.49 -64.19 -19.12
N VAL A 3 18.27 -63.31 -19.76
CA VAL A 3 19.03 -62.24 -19.09
C VAL A 3 18.16 -60.99 -19.10
N VAL A 4 17.77 -60.52 -17.92
CA VAL A 4 17.10 -59.22 -17.72
C VAL A 4 18.19 -58.19 -17.44
N ALA A 5 18.34 -57.21 -18.33
CA ALA A 5 19.22 -56.06 -18.12
C ALA A 5 18.42 -54.95 -17.42
N ALA A 6 18.77 -54.68 -16.15
CA ALA A 6 18.22 -53.55 -15.40
C ALA A 6 19.06 -52.29 -15.69
N ILE A 7 18.44 -51.29 -16.31
CA ILE A 7 19.03 -49.96 -16.52
C ILE A 7 18.71 -49.12 -15.27
N GLY A 8 19.72 -48.84 -14.45
CA GLY A 8 19.61 -47.92 -13.33
C GLY A 8 19.77 -46.48 -13.81
N ALA A 9 18.71 -45.68 -13.75
CA ALA A 9 18.79 -44.23 -13.96
C ALA A 9 19.34 -43.57 -12.69
N THR A 10 20.54 -43.00 -12.76
CA THR A 10 21.10 -42.18 -11.68
C THR A 10 20.59 -40.75 -11.81
N GLY A 11 19.64 -40.37 -10.96
CA GLY A 11 19.20 -38.98 -10.84
C GLY A 11 20.24 -38.13 -10.11
N CYS A 12 20.79 -37.12 -10.77
CA CYS A 12 21.60 -36.09 -10.10
C CYS A 12 20.67 -35.14 -9.34
N SER A 13 20.64 -35.23 -8.01
CA SER A 13 20.04 -34.18 -7.17
C SER A 13 21.11 -33.15 -6.81
N THR A 14 20.94 -31.92 -7.27
CA THR A 14 21.75 -30.79 -6.82
C THR A 14 21.09 -30.18 -5.60
N VAL A 15 21.75 -30.24 -4.44
CA VAL A 15 21.31 -29.49 -3.27
C VAL A 15 21.61 -28.02 -3.53
N VAL A 16 20.57 -27.24 -3.84
CA VAL A 16 20.66 -25.78 -3.81
C VAL A 16 20.75 -25.39 -2.34
N LYS A 17 21.93 -24.95 -1.88
CA LYS A 17 22.07 -24.34 -0.56
C LYS A 17 21.35 -23.00 -0.57
N GLY A 18 20.07 -23.00 -0.21
CA GLY A 18 19.35 -21.78 0.16
C GLY A 18 19.64 -21.43 1.62
N HIS A 19 19.99 -20.18 1.90
CA HIS A 19 19.86 -19.64 3.24
C HIS A 19 18.46 -19.05 3.39
N GLY A 20 17.72 -19.50 4.41
CA GLY A 20 16.42 -18.94 4.73
C GLY A 20 16.58 -17.52 5.25
N SER A 21 16.39 -16.52 4.40
CA SER A 21 16.31 -15.12 4.78
C SER A 21 14.88 -14.80 5.25
N SER A 22 14.47 -15.38 6.38
CA SER A 22 13.31 -14.88 7.12
C SER A 22 13.80 -13.90 8.18
N MET A 23 13.00 -12.87 8.50
CA MET A 23 13.26 -11.99 9.66
C MET A 23 13.45 -12.79 10.97
N LEU A 24 12.90 -14.02 11.01
CA LEU A 24 13.09 -14.95 12.12
C LEU A 24 14.54 -15.44 12.30
N TYR A 25 15.37 -15.40 11.25
CA TYR A 25 16.72 -15.98 11.22
C TYR A 25 17.84 -14.95 11.04
N ASP A 26 17.53 -13.71 10.63
CA ASP A 26 18.48 -12.62 10.57
C ASP A 26 17.84 -11.31 11.06
N PRO A 27 18.06 -10.92 12.33
CA PRO A 27 17.47 -9.71 12.90
C PRO A 27 18.08 -8.42 12.32
N PHE A 28 19.18 -8.52 11.55
CA PHE A 28 19.82 -7.37 10.92
C PHE A 28 19.30 -7.09 9.52
N HIS A 29 18.28 -7.83 9.06
CA HIS A 29 17.66 -7.59 7.76
C HIS A 29 16.13 -7.62 7.82
N VAL A 30 15.51 -6.65 7.13
CA VAL A 30 14.06 -6.61 6.86
C VAL A 30 13.85 -6.86 5.38
N ALA A 31 13.24 -7.99 5.04
CA ALA A 31 12.99 -8.40 3.65
C ALA A 31 14.26 -8.36 2.76
N GLY A 32 15.42 -8.71 3.31
CA GLY A 32 16.70 -8.70 2.61
C GLY A 32 17.37 -7.33 2.48
N LEU A 33 16.81 -6.26 3.06
CA LEU A 33 17.49 -4.97 3.25
C LEU A 33 18.10 -4.92 4.64
N PRO A 34 19.28 -4.30 4.83
CA PRO A 34 19.82 -4.06 6.17
C PRO A 34 18.80 -3.33 7.04
N ALA A 35 18.58 -3.76 8.26
CA ALA A 35 17.74 -3.10 9.25
C ALA A 35 18.54 -1.96 9.88
N VAL A 36 18.30 -0.73 9.42
CA VAL A 36 19.04 0.46 9.85
C VAL A 36 18.09 1.60 10.13
N ASP A 37 18.35 2.34 11.21
CA ASP A 37 17.71 3.61 11.49
C ASP A 37 18.29 4.71 10.57
N GLY A 38 17.54 5.78 10.36
CA GLY A 38 18.00 6.88 9.54
C GLY A 38 16.92 7.89 9.16
N PRO A 39 17.26 8.90 8.35
CA PRO A 39 16.30 9.90 7.94
C PRO A 39 15.17 9.26 7.11
N SER A 40 13.93 9.59 7.47
CA SER A 40 12.73 9.15 6.76
C SER A 40 11.82 10.34 6.46
N GLY A 41 11.42 10.49 5.19
CA GLY A 41 10.61 11.61 4.71
C GLY A 41 11.13 12.25 3.43
N PRO A 42 10.63 13.46 3.09
CA PRO A 42 11.06 14.22 1.93
C PRO A 42 12.57 14.47 1.95
N ARG A 43 13.23 14.26 0.81
CA ARG A 43 14.63 14.60 0.63
C ARG A 43 14.79 16.11 0.51
N SER A 44 15.92 16.63 0.99
CA SER A 44 16.25 18.05 0.87
C SER A 44 16.48 18.50 -0.58
N ASP A 45 16.82 17.56 -1.47
CA ASP A 45 17.01 17.76 -2.91
C ASP A 45 15.86 17.18 -3.75
N ALA A 46 14.71 16.93 -3.13
CA ALA A 46 13.54 16.39 -3.81
C ALA A 46 13.10 17.31 -4.97
N PRO A 47 12.84 16.78 -6.17
CA PRO A 47 12.26 17.56 -7.25
C PRO A 47 10.91 18.17 -6.85
N GLU A 48 10.71 19.44 -7.25
CA GLU A 48 9.46 20.15 -6.97
C GLU A 48 8.24 19.42 -7.54
N PRO A 49 7.08 19.48 -6.85
CA PRO A 49 5.86 18.88 -7.36
C PRO A 49 5.39 19.56 -8.67
N THR A 50 4.86 18.78 -9.59
CA THR A 50 4.58 19.18 -10.99
C THR A 50 3.09 19.32 -11.32
N ARG A 51 2.20 18.91 -10.41
CA ARG A 51 0.74 18.89 -10.63
C ARG A 51 0.03 19.97 -9.82
N SER A 52 -1.19 20.33 -10.24
CA SER A 52 -2.08 21.20 -9.47
C SER A 52 -3.04 20.39 -8.61
N VAL A 53 -3.35 20.92 -7.42
CA VAL A 53 -4.39 20.39 -6.52
C VAL A 53 -5.58 21.35 -6.53
N LYS A 54 -6.79 20.82 -6.74
CA LYS A 54 -8.02 21.61 -6.65
C LYS A 54 -8.34 21.89 -5.18
N ASN A 55 -8.85 23.09 -4.89
CA ASN A 55 -9.25 23.53 -3.56
C ASN A 55 -8.12 23.48 -2.50
N THR A 56 -6.85 23.53 -2.95
CA THR A 56 -5.68 23.62 -2.07
C THR A 56 -5.58 24.98 -1.39
N ASN A 57 -5.02 25.01 -0.18
CA ASN A 57 -4.57 26.24 0.48
C ASN A 57 -3.06 26.47 0.32
N HIS A 58 -2.37 25.63 -0.48
CA HIS A 58 -0.92 25.60 -0.66
C HIS A 58 -0.12 25.42 0.65
N GLY A 59 -0.77 24.85 1.68
CA GLY A 59 -0.15 24.49 2.96
C GLY A 59 0.81 23.32 2.83
N ASP A 60 1.54 23.04 3.91
CA ASP A 60 2.58 22.00 3.92
C ASP A 60 1.98 20.59 3.82
N GLU A 61 0.75 20.40 4.27
CA GLU A 61 -0.05 19.18 4.14
C GLU A 61 -0.28 18.85 2.66
N ASP A 62 -0.74 19.84 1.89
CA ASP A 62 -1.00 19.69 0.46
C ASP A 62 0.29 19.52 -0.34
N LYS A 63 1.39 20.18 0.05
CA LYS A 63 2.71 19.98 -0.57
C LYS A 63 3.20 18.56 -0.35
N LEU A 64 3.10 18.03 0.87
CA LEU A 64 3.50 16.65 1.19
C LEU A 64 2.63 15.64 0.43
N ALA A 65 1.31 15.86 0.37
CA ALA A 65 0.39 15.04 -0.40
C ALA A 65 0.75 15.01 -1.89
N LEU A 66 0.96 16.19 -2.47
CA LEU A 66 1.30 16.33 -3.88
C LEU A 66 2.67 15.70 -4.22
N LEU A 67 3.67 15.87 -3.34
CA LEU A 67 4.98 15.24 -3.46
C LEU A 67 4.85 13.71 -3.43
N SER A 68 4.04 13.17 -2.50
CA SER A 68 3.74 11.75 -2.39
C SER A 68 3.14 11.19 -3.67
N VAL A 69 2.07 11.83 -4.16
CA VAL A 69 1.39 11.43 -5.40
C VAL A 69 2.33 11.47 -6.61
N ASN A 70 3.18 12.50 -6.72
CA ASN A 70 4.13 12.60 -7.83
C ASN A 70 5.14 11.45 -7.80
N ASP A 71 5.64 11.07 -6.62
CA ASP A 71 6.59 9.98 -6.49
C ASP A 71 5.97 8.61 -6.77
N ILE A 72 4.75 8.37 -6.27
CA ILE A 72 3.99 7.15 -6.53
C ILE A 72 3.68 7.01 -8.02
N GLN A 73 3.31 8.11 -8.68
CA GLN A 73 3.12 8.12 -10.14
C GLN A 73 4.40 7.79 -10.89
N ASP A 74 5.52 8.40 -10.51
CA ASP A 74 6.80 8.14 -11.16
C ASP A 74 7.21 6.67 -10.97
N PHE A 75 6.99 6.10 -9.79
CA PHE A 75 7.18 4.67 -9.55
C PHE A 75 6.33 3.82 -10.51
N TRP A 76 5.01 4.03 -10.54
CA TRP A 76 4.13 3.21 -11.39
C TRP A 76 4.33 3.45 -12.88
N GLN A 77 4.70 4.66 -13.30
CA GLN A 77 5.01 4.97 -14.70
C GLN A 77 6.14 4.08 -15.26
N HIS A 78 7.11 3.70 -14.41
CA HIS A 78 8.24 2.86 -14.80
C HIS A 78 8.00 1.36 -14.51
N ASN A 79 7.21 1.02 -13.48
CA ASN A 79 7.12 -0.35 -12.98
C ASN A 79 5.82 -1.07 -13.36
N TYR A 80 4.75 -0.35 -13.77
CA TYR A 80 3.44 -0.96 -14.01
C TYR A 80 3.46 -2.11 -15.03
N GLY A 81 4.10 -1.89 -16.18
CA GLY A 81 4.14 -2.87 -17.28
C GLY A 81 4.92 -4.15 -16.96
N GLN A 82 5.70 -4.17 -15.87
CA GLN A 82 6.36 -5.38 -15.39
C GLN A 82 5.37 -6.34 -14.72
N PHE A 83 4.33 -5.81 -14.07
CA PHE A 83 3.45 -6.59 -13.20
C PHE A 83 2.04 -6.74 -13.75
N PHE A 84 1.57 -5.76 -14.53
CA PHE A 84 0.18 -5.69 -14.98
C PHE A 84 0.08 -5.48 -16.50
N PRO A 85 -0.96 -6.04 -17.13
CA PRO A 85 -1.23 -5.78 -18.53
C PRO A 85 -1.69 -4.33 -18.75
N GLY A 86 -1.41 -3.79 -19.94
CA GLY A 86 -1.82 -2.44 -20.32
C GLY A 86 -0.74 -1.40 -20.02
N ALA A 87 -1.17 -0.16 -19.77
CA ALA A 87 -0.28 0.97 -19.53
C ALA A 87 -0.77 1.78 -18.33
N PHE A 88 0.18 2.25 -17.52
CA PHE A 88 -0.10 3.19 -16.45
C PHE A 88 -0.66 4.50 -17.01
N ARG A 89 -1.67 5.04 -16.34
CA ARG A 89 -2.20 6.37 -16.58
C ARG A 89 -2.37 7.08 -15.24
N PRO A 90 -1.79 8.26 -15.03
CA PRO A 90 -2.00 9.00 -13.80
C PRO A 90 -3.49 9.24 -13.50
N VAL A 91 -3.86 9.24 -12.22
CA VAL A 91 -5.19 9.69 -11.77
C VAL A 91 -5.39 11.13 -12.21
N GLU A 92 -6.57 11.46 -12.74
CA GLU A 92 -6.80 12.72 -13.46
C GLU A 92 -6.83 13.93 -12.54
N ASP A 93 -7.50 13.81 -11.39
CA ASP A 93 -7.73 14.93 -10.50
C ASP A 93 -7.22 14.68 -9.08
N LEU A 94 -6.70 15.73 -8.46
CA LEU A 94 -6.27 15.75 -7.06
C LEU A 94 -7.04 16.86 -6.34
N VAL A 95 -7.71 16.54 -5.24
CA VAL A 95 -8.58 17.48 -4.53
C VAL A 95 -8.24 17.50 -3.04
N SER A 96 -7.86 18.67 -2.54
CA SER A 96 -7.69 18.87 -1.11
C SER A 96 -8.98 19.44 -0.51
N TYR A 97 -9.39 18.96 0.65
CA TYR A 97 -10.53 19.51 1.39
C TYR A 97 -10.19 19.62 2.88
N ASP A 98 -10.97 20.39 3.62
CA ASP A 98 -10.81 20.56 5.07
C ASP A 98 -12.03 19.97 5.78
N SER A 99 -11.85 18.92 6.57
CA SER A 99 -12.98 18.26 7.24
C SER A 99 -13.55 19.06 8.41
N ASP A 100 -12.84 20.07 8.92
CA ASP A 100 -13.31 20.92 10.01
C ASP A 100 -14.01 22.20 9.53
N ASP A 101 -13.91 22.53 8.24
CA ASP A 101 -14.63 23.65 7.64
C ASP A 101 -16.08 23.27 7.26
N PRO A 102 -17.12 23.87 7.86
CA PRO A 102 -18.52 23.65 7.44
C PRO A 102 -18.78 24.04 5.97
N GLY A 103 -17.92 24.87 5.37
CA GLY A 103 -17.93 25.28 3.97
C GLY A 103 -17.15 24.36 3.02
N SER A 104 -16.61 23.24 3.51
CA SER A 104 -15.82 22.29 2.70
C SER A 104 -16.60 21.80 1.46
N PRO A 105 -15.95 21.67 0.29
CA PRO A 105 -16.65 21.38 -0.96
C PRO A 105 -17.15 19.94 -1.01
N VAL A 106 -18.26 19.70 -1.70
CA VAL A 106 -18.64 18.33 -2.09
C VAL A 106 -17.64 17.81 -3.13
N VAL A 107 -17.04 16.65 -2.88
CA VAL A 107 -16.03 16.03 -3.75
C VAL A 107 -16.55 14.71 -4.28
N CYS A 108 -16.74 14.58 -5.60
CA CYS A 108 -17.33 13.40 -6.24
C CYS A 108 -18.58 12.84 -5.53
N HIS A 109 -19.56 13.70 -5.26
CA HIS A 109 -20.79 13.36 -4.53
C HIS A 109 -20.61 13.06 -3.03
N GLU A 110 -19.40 13.11 -2.49
CA GLU A 110 -19.13 12.98 -1.05
C GLU A 110 -19.15 14.32 -0.33
N ARG A 111 -19.84 14.37 0.82
CA ARG A 111 -19.80 15.53 1.72
C ARG A 111 -18.53 15.44 2.57
N THR A 112 -17.69 16.46 2.48
CA THR A 112 -16.34 16.45 3.06
C THR A 112 -16.26 17.05 4.46
N TYR A 113 -17.23 17.89 4.86
CA TYR A 113 -17.34 18.35 6.23
C TYR A 113 -17.58 17.14 7.17
N LYS A 114 -16.72 17.02 8.19
CA LYS A 114 -16.62 15.88 9.13
C LYS A 114 -16.22 14.54 8.52
N LEU A 115 -15.72 14.54 7.29
CA LEU A 115 -15.12 13.35 6.67
C LEU A 115 -13.60 13.40 6.85
N ILE A 116 -13.09 12.91 7.99
CA ILE A 116 -11.64 12.79 8.22
C ILE A 116 -11.15 11.58 7.41
N ASN A 117 -10.78 11.78 6.16
CA ASN A 117 -10.41 10.68 5.26
C ASN A 117 -9.49 11.10 4.09
N ALA A 118 -8.93 10.10 3.43
CA ALA A 118 -8.44 10.20 2.06
C ALA A 118 -9.13 9.11 1.24
N PHE A 119 -9.38 9.35 -0.04
CA PHE A 119 -10.06 8.36 -0.87
C PHE A 119 -9.73 8.52 -2.36
N PHE A 120 -9.62 7.40 -3.06
CA PHE A 120 -9.73 7.33 -4.50
C PHE A 120 -11.18 7.08 -4.94
N SER A 121 -11.68 7.91 -5.87
CA SER A 121 -12.98 7.70 -6.50
C SER A 121 -12.84 7.16 -7.93
N PRO A 122 -13.19 5.89 -8.18
CA PRO A 122 -13.20 5.30 -9.52
C PRO A 122 -14.09 6.04 -10.53
N ARG A 123 -15.21 6.59 -10.05
CA ARG A 123 -16.24 7.23 -10.90
C ARG A 123 -15.79 8.58 -11.42
N CYS A 124 -15.12 9.37 -10.58
CA CYS A 124 -14.62 10.69 -10.94
C CYS A 124 -13.14 10.69 -11.30
N ASN A 125 -12.46 9.54 -11.18
CA ASN A 125 -11.02 9.38 -11.40
C ASN A 125 -10.19 10.44 -10.66
N LEU A 126 -10.41 10.54 -9.35
CA LEU A 126 -9.75 11.51 -8.49
C LEU A 126 -9.26 10.90 -7.19
N ILE A 127 -8.21 11.47 -6.62
CA ILE A 127 -7.83 11.26 -5.22
C ILE A 127 -8.15 12.53 -4.43
N ALA A 128 -8.78 12.36 -3.28
CA ALA A 128 -9.08 13.44 -2.35
C ALA A 128 -8.51 13.16 -0.96
N TRP A 129 -8.20 14.21 -0.20
CA TRP A 129 -7.71 14.08 1.18
C TRP A 129 -8.11 15.26 2.07
N ASP A 130 -8.28 14.95 3.34
CA ASP A 130 -8.48 15.93 4.41
C ASP A 130 -7.15 16.55 4.87
N ARG A 131 -6.92 17.81 4.49
CA ARG A 131 -5.78 18.61 4.96
C ARG A 131 -5.96 19.14 6.39
N GLY A 132 -7.19 19.17 6.91
CA GLY A 132 -7.52 19.81 8.18
C GLY A 132 -7.17 18.93 9.38
N VAL A 133 -7.47 17.63 9.31
CA VAL A 133 -7.29 16.71 10.44
C VAL A 133 -6.44 15.50 10.07
N LEU A 134 -6.78 14.76 9.01
CA LEU A 134 -6.10 13.49 8.68
C LEU A 134 -4.59 13.67 8.47
N ILE A 135 -4.21 14.53 7.51
CA ILE A 135 -2.79 14.70 7.13
C ILE A 135 -1.96 15.28 8.28
N PRO A 136 -2.40 16.34 9.00
CA PRO A 136 -1.70 16.82 10.18
C PRO A 136 -1.55 15.77 11.28
N THR A 137 -2.58 14.96 11.53
CA THR A 137 -2.56 13.90 12.55
C THR A 137 -1.51 12.85 12.21
N GLY A 138 -1.56 12.29 11.00
CA GLY A 138 -0.58 11.29 10.56
C GLY A 138 0.86 11.83 10.63
N LYS A 139 1.07 13.06 10.16
CA LYS A 139 2.38 13.73 10.20
C LYS A 139 2.88 13.98 11.63
N THR A 140 2.00 14.38 12.55
CA THR A 140 2.37 14.73 13.92
C THR A 140 2.73 13.50 14.75
N TYR A 141 1.95 12.42 14.63
CA TYR A 141 2.13 11.23 15.47
C TYR A 141 3.13 10.24 14.91
N PHE A 142 3.27 10.15 13.59
CA PHE A 142 4.05 9.10 12.94
C PHE A 142 5.04 9.65 11.88
N GLY A 143 5.03 10.95 11.61
CA GLY A 143 5.93 11.56 10.62
C GLY A 143 5.40 11.50 9.17
N PRO A 144 6.23 11.90 8.19
CA PRO A 144 5.77 12.14 6.82
C PRO A 144 5.58 10.87 5.96
N MET A 145 6.29 9.78 6.26
CA MET A 145 6.20 8.55 5.47
C MET A 145 4.87 7.81 5.62
N PRO A 146 4.25 7.74 6.81
CA PRO A 146 2.87 7.25 6.97
C PRO A 146 1.85 8.01 6.11
N VAL A 147 1.97 9.34 6.01
CA VAL A 147 1.16 10.16 5.11
C VAL A 147 1.36 9.73 3.65
N THR A 148 2.61 9.51 3.26
CA THR A 148 2.94 8.97 1.93
C THR A 148 2.32 7.58 1.72
N GLY A 149 2.22 6.78 2.79
CA GLY A 149 1.57 5.46 2.81
C GLY A 149 0.07 5.53 2.55
N ILE A 150 -0.63 6.52 3.11
CA ILE A 150 -2.05 6.78 2.81
C ILE A 150 -2.22 6.98 1.30
N PHE A 151 -1.43 7.86 0.67
CA PHE A 151 -1.52 8.08 -0.77
C PHE A 151 -1.14 6.85 -1.59
N ALA A 152 -0.20 6.03 -1.12
CA ALA A 152 0.17 4.79 -1.79
C ALA A 152 -0.97 3.76 -1.75
N HIS A 153 -1.72 3.71 -0.65
CA HIS A 153 -2.96 2.93 -0.54
C HIS A 153 -4.03 3.44 -1.53
N GLU A 154 -4.33 4.75 -1.54
CA GLU A 154 -5.33 5.30 -2.46
C GLU A 154 -4.97 5.08 -3.93
N TYR A 155 -3.69 5.22 -4.28
CA TYR A 155 -3.21 4.87 -5.61
C TYR A 155 -3.32 3.37 -5.88
N GLY A 156 -3.19 2.52 -4.86
CA GLY A 156 -3.43 1.08 -4.94
C GLY A 156 -4.82 0.78 -5.53
N HIS A 157 -5.87 1.49 -5.12
CA HIS A 157 -7.19 1.36 -5.74
C HIS A 157 -7.22 1.77 -7.21
N ALA A 158 -6.53 2.85 -7.57
CA ALA A 158 -6.40 3.27 -8.96
C ALA A 158 -5.68 2.20 -9.80
N ILE A 159 -4.61 1.62 -9.28
CA ILE A 159 -3.86 0.53 -9.92
C ILE A 159 -4.73 -0.72 -10.07
N GLN A 160 -5.53 -1.08 -9.06
CA GLN A 160 -6.47 -2.21 -9.15
C GLN A 160 -7.44 -2.05 -10.32
N GLN A 161 -8.01 -0.84 -10.47
CA GLN A 161 -8.93 -0.53 -11.56
C GLN A 161 -8.23 -0.58 -12.92
N MET A 162 -7.02 -0.02 -13.04
CA MET A 162 -6.24 -0.04 -14.29
C MET A 162 -5.88 -1.47 -14.68
N ALA A 163 -5.40 -2.26 -13.72
CA ALA A 163 -4.95 -3.64 -13.91
C ALA A 163 -6.10 -4.64 -14.05
N LYS A 164 -7.33 -4.22 -13.75
CA LYS A 164 -8.55 -5.05 -13.78
C LYS A 164 -8.45 -6.29 -12.88
N ILE A 165 -7.79 -6.14 -11.73
CA ILE A 165 -7.64 -7.20 -10.72
C ILE A 165 -8.78 -7.18 -9.68
N VAL A 166 -9.68 -6.20 -9.76
CA VAL A 166 -10.92 -6.12 -8.99
C VAL A 166 -12.12 -5.92 -9.90
N HIS A 167 -13.27 -6.41 -9.46
CA HIS A 167 -14.56 -6.26 -10.14
C HIS A 167 -15.69 -6.06 -9.11
N ARG A 168 -16.92 -5.83 -9.57
CA ARG A 168 -18.07 -5.54 -8.69
C ARG A 168 -18.34 -6.61 -7.61
N ALA A 169 -18.00 -7.87 -7.87
CA ALA A 169 -18.17 -8.96 -6.91
C ALA A 169 -16.95 -9.17 -5.98
N THR A 170 -15.88 -8.40 -6.15
CA THR A 170 -14.72 -8.46 -5.24
C THR A 170 -15.14 -7.83 -3.93
N SER A 171 -14.94 -8.55 -2.82
CA SER A 171 -15.29 -8.03 -1.50
C SER A 171 -14.44 -6.82 -1.13
N THR A 172 -14.98 -5.98 -0.24
CA THR A 172 -14.25 -4.82 0.30
C THR A 172 -12.92 -5.26 0.90
N ILE A 173 -12.89 -6.28 1.76
CA ILE A 173 -11.66 -6.73 2.40
C ILE A 173 -10.56 -7.20 1.43
N VAL A 174 -10.91 -7.76 0.27
CA VAL A 174 -9.91 -8.08 -0.77
C VAL A 174 -9.43 -6.81 -1.46
N ARG A 175 -10.33 -5.88 -1.80
CA ARG A 175 -9.97 -4.59 -2.40
C ARG A 175 -9.04 -3.79 -1.50
N GLU A 176 -9.33 -3.71 -0.21
CA GLU A 176 -8.51 -2.96 0.74
C GLU A 176 -7.13 -3.58 0.94
N GLN A 177 -7.06 -4.90 1.11
CA GLN A 177 -5.76 -5.57 1.28
C GLN A 177 -4.91 -5.56 0.00
N GLN A 178 -5.52 -5.64 -1.18
CA GLN A 178 -4.78 -5.40 -2.42
C GLN A 178 -4.18 -3.99 -2.46
N ALA A 179 -4.88 -2.97 -1.94
CA ALA A 179 -4.41 -1.59 -1.95
C ALA A 179 -3.25 -1.38 -0.96
N ASP A 180 -3.37 -1.89 0.26
CA ASP A 180 -2.29 -1.89 1.25
C ASP A 180 -1.05 -2.63 0.72
N CYS A 181 -1.25 -3.78 0.07
CA CYS A 181 -0.16 -4.53 -0.55
C CYS A 181 0.54 -3.72 -1.63
N LEU A 182 -0.20 -3.09 -2.55
CA LEU A 182 0.39 -2.23 -3.58
C LEU A 182 1.15 -1.03 -2.98
N GLY A 183 0.66 -0.48 -1.86
CA GLY A 183 1.38 0.52 -1.09
C GLY A 183 2.71 0.00 -0.54
N GLY A 184 2.75 -1.24 -0.06
CA GLY A 184 3.98 -1.93 0.36
C GLY A 184 5.01 -2.07 -0.77
N VAL A 185 4.57 -2.34 -2.00
CA VAL A 185 5.47 -2.42 -3.17
C VAL A 185 6.16 -1.08 -3.42
N TYR A 186 5.41 0.02 -3.37
CA TYR A 186 5.99 1.36 -3.51
C TYR A 186 6.95 1.69 -2.36
N MET A 187 6.56 1.41 -1.12
CA MET A 187 7.42 1.68 0.04
C MET A 187 8.73 0.90 -0.01
N ARG A 188 8.71 -0.33 -0.53
CA ARG A 188 9.93 -1.10 -0.80
C ARG A 188 10.88 -0.36 -1.73
N TRP A 189 10.36 0.21 -2.81
CA TRP A 189 11.17 0.98 -3.77
C TRP A 189 11.80 2.23 -3.13
N VAL A 190 11.07 2.91 -2.23
CA VAL A 190 11.62 4.03 -1.43
C VAL A 190 12.72 3.55 -0.48
N ALA A 191 12.49 2.45 0.24
CA ALA A 191 13.46 1.86 1.18
C ALA A 191 14.74 1.36 0.49
N GLU A 192 14.66 0.99 -0.79
CA GLU A 192 15.81 0.68 -1.64
C GLU A 192 16.59 1.92 -2.09
N GLY A 193 16.18 3.12 -1.66
CA GLY A 193 16.84 4.38 -1.97
C GLY A 193 16.62 4.87 -3.40
N LYS A 194 15.67 4.26 -4.13
CA LYS A 194 15.42 4.55 -5.55
C LYS A 194 14.52 5.76 -5.78
N SER A 195 13.78 6.18 -4.75
CA SER A 195 12.95 7.38 -4.83
C SER A 195 13.80 8.65 -4.93
N PRO A 196 13.52 9.54 -5.91
CA PRO A 196 14.15 10.85 -5.97
C PRO A 196 13.55 11.85 -4.96
N ARG A 197 12.37 11.59 -4.38
CA ARG A 197 11.68 12.53 -3.48
C ARG A 197 11.72 12.13 -2.02
N PHE A 198 11.81 10.84 -1.71
CA PHE A 198 11.72 10.32 -0.36
C PHE A 198 12.91 9.43 0.01
N THR A 199 13.18 9.39 1.31
CA THR A 199 14.03 8.38 1.96
C THR A 199 13.17 7.64 2.96
N LEU A 200 13.41 6.33 3.08
CA LEU A 200 12.78 5.49 4.09
C LEU A 200 13.84 4.57 4.69
N SER A 201 14.12 4.75 5.98
CA SER A 201 14.90 3.82 6.78
C SER A 201 14.07 2.57 7.07
N THR A 202 14.75 1.42 7.18
CA THR A 202 14.12 0.10 7.39
C THR A 202 13.96 -0.26 8.86
N GLY A 203 14.58 0.49 9.76
CA GLY A 203 14.30 0.49 11.20
C GLY A 203 13.16 1.46 11.53
N ASP A 204 13.49 2.52 12.26
CA ASP A 204 12.54 3.54 12.76
C ASP A 204 11.53 4.08 11.72
N GLY A 205 11.97 4.31 10.48
CA GLY A 205 11.12 4.82 9.40
C GLY A 205 10.01 3.87 9.00
N LEU A 206 10.34 2.61 8.77
CA LEU A 206 9.36 1.58 8.43
C LEU A 206 8.45 1.27 9.61
N ASP A 207 8.97 1.30 10.84
CA ASP A 207 8.17 1.16 12.06
C ASP A 207 7.10 2.24 12.17
N HIS A 208 7.44 3.50 11.86
CA HIS A 208 6.45 4.58 11.80
C HIS A 208 5.38 4.35 10.73
N VAL A 209 5.75 3.86 9.53
CA VAL A 209 4.79 3.50 8.48
C VAL A 209 3.82 2.42 8.98
N LEU A 210 4.34 1.38 9.61
CA LEU A 210 3.52 0.31 10.18
C LEU A 210 2.64 0.82 11.32
N ALA A 211 3.15 1.71 12.19
CA ALA A 211 2.37 2.33 13.26
C ALA A 211 1.20 3.16 12.71
N GLY A 212 1.43 3.95 11.67
CA GLY A 212 0.37 4.70 10.99
C GLY A 212 -0.69 3.79 10.34
N LEU A 213 -0.28 2.66 9.75
CA LEU A 213 -1.22 1.65 9.23
C LEU A 213 -2.07 1.01 10.35
N ILE A 214 -1.48 0.80 11.53
CA ILE A 214 -2.19 0.25 12.69
C ILE A 214 -3.18 1.26 13.28
N ASP A 215 -2.90 2.55 13.17
CA ASP A 215 -3.74 3.63 13.69
C ASP A 215 -5.00 3.83 12.85
N ILE A 216 -4.87 3.89 11.52
CA ILE A 216 -6.00 4.07 10.58
C ILE A 216 -6.77 2.77 10.31
N ARG A 217 -6.66 1.77 11.20
CA ARG A 217 -7.44 0.52 11.12
C ARG A 217 -8.92 0.79 11.33
N ASP A 218 -9.76 -0.13 10.86
CA ASP A 218 -11.13 -0.14 11.33
C ASP A 218 -11.18 -0.47 12.83
N PRO A 219 -12.15 0.08 13.58
CA PRO A 219 -12.48 -0.43 14.91
C PRO A 219 -12.69 -1.94 14.86
N ILE A 220 -12.43 -2.65 15.97
CA ILE A 220 -12.79 -4.07 16.05
C ILE A 220 -14.32 -4.15 16.04
N LEU A 221 -14.88 -4.44 14.87
CA LEU A 221 -16.31 -4.59 14.65
C LEU A 221 -16.75 -5.97 15.18
N THR A 222 -17.85 -6.00 15.93
CA THR A 222 -18.50 -7.27 16.27
C THR A 222 -19.07 -7.92 15.01
N PRO A 223 -19.38 -9.23 15.00
CA PRO A 223 -20.05 -9.86 13.85
C PRO A 223 -21.36 -9.18 13.44
N GLU A 224 -22.05 -8.51 14.38
CA GLU A 224 -23.24 -7.71 14.10
C GLU A 224 -22.94 -6.37 13.41
N ASP A 225 -21.71 -5.86 13.52
CA ASP A 225 -21.29 -4.57 12.94
C ASP A 225 -20.61 -4.72 11.56
N GLN A 226 -20.38 -5.95 11.09
CA GLN A 226 -19.71 -6.22 9.81
C GLN A 226 -20.46 -5.67 8.59
N GLU A 227 -21.78 -5.49 8.67
CA GLU A 227 -22.59 -4.86 7.62
C GLU A 227 -22.53 -3.32 7.64
N LEU A 228 -21.95 -2.70 8.67
CA LEU A 228 -21.91 -1.24 8.84
C LEU A 228 -20.74 -0.56 8.13
N THR A 229 -19.80 -1.31 7.54
CA THR A 229 -18.66 -0.75 6.80
C THR A 229 -18.64 -1.25 5.36
N ASN A 230 -19.29 -0.51 4.47
CA ASN A 230 -19.07 -0.69 3.03
C ASN A 230 -17.60 -0.35 2.62
N GLU A 231 -16.84 0.29 3.51
CA GLU A 231 -15.46 0.79 3.38
C GLU A 231 -14.52 0.23 4.47
N GLY A 232 -14.68 -1.03 4.87
CA GLY A 232 -13.83 -1.60 5.91
C GLY A 232 -12.40 -1.92 5.42
N HIS A 233 -11.39 -1.17 5.86
CA HIS A 233 -9.96 -1.41 5.64
C HIS A 233 -9.48 -2.76 6.20
N GLY A 234 -10.21 -3.32 7.16
CA GLY A 234 -9.87 -4.53 7.89
C GLY A 234 -9.15 -4.27 9.22
N THR A 235 -8.77 -5.35 9.89
CA THR A 235 -8.06 -5.26 11.17
C THR A 235 -6.63 -4.75 10.99
N ALA A 236 -5.99 -4.27 12.06
CA ALA A 236 -4.57 -3.90 12.03
C ALA A 236 -3.68 -4.99 11.42
N LEU A 237 -3.94 -6.25 11.76
CA LEU A 237 -3.17 -7.39 11.28
C LEU A 237 -3.40 -7.64 9.78
N ASP A 238 -4.64 -7.49 9.30
CA ASP A 238 -4.95 -7.60 7.86
C ASP A 238 -4.11 -6.60 7.05
N ARG A 239 -4.13 -5.34 7.48
CA ARG A 239 -3.43 -4.24 6.81
C ARG A 239 -1.92 -4.41 6.83
N VAL A 240 -1.33 -4.67 8.01
CA VAL A 240 0.11 -4.90 8.15
C VAL A 240 0.56 -6.11 7.34
N SER A 241 -0.20 -7.22 7.38
CA SER A 241 0.17 -8.43 6.64
C SER A 241 0.09 -8.24 5.12
N ALA A 242 -0.93 -7.52 4.63
CA ALA A 242 -1.06 -7.18 3.22
C ALA A 242 0.08 -6.25 2.75
N PHE A 243 0.35 -5.18 3.50
CA PHE A 243 1.46 -4.27 3.22
C PHE A 243 2.80 -5.01 3.17
N GLN A 244 3.08 -5.86 4.17
CA GLN A 244 4.30 -6.67 4.21
C GLN A 244 4.40 -7.63 3.02
N MET A 245 3.28 -8.22 2.57
CA MET A 245 3.27 -9.06 1.38
C MET A 245 3.76 -8.30 0.16
N GLY A 246 3.31 -7.05 -0.05
CA GLY A 246 3.79 -6.22 -1.15
C GLY A 246 5.24 -5.79 -1.00
N PHE A 247 5.63 -5.42 0.22
CA PHE A 247 7.00 -5.01 0.54
C PHE A 247 8.03 -6.12 0.30
N VAL A 248 7.65 -7.37 0.54
CA VAL A 248 8.52 -8.55 0.42
C VAL A 248 8.42 -9.21 -0.97
N SER A 249 7.20 -9.40 -1.46
CA SER A 249 6.90 -10.29 -2.59
C SER A 249 6.50 -9.55 -3.87
N GLY A 250 6.34 -8.23 -3.82
CA GLY A 250 6.04 -7.39 -4.97
C GLY A 250 4.59 -7.48 -5.47
N ALA A 251 4.31 -6.75 -6.56
CA ALA A 251 2.94 -6.49 -7.01
C ALA A 251 2.19 -7.72 -7.55
N SER A 252 2.89 -8.74 -8.05
CA SER A 252 2.25 -10.00 -8.48
C SER A 252 1.61 -10.75 -7.31
N ALA A 253 2.20 -10.69 -6.10
CA ALA A 253 1.60 -11.26 -4.91
C ALA A 253 0.34 -10.49 -4.52
N CYS A 254 0.35 -9.15 -4.65
CA CYS A 254 -0.82 -8.32 -4.40
C CYS A 254 -2.01 -8.70 -5.30
N ALA A 255 -1.79 -8.90 -6.60
CA ALA A 255 -2.86 -9.33 -7.50
C ALA A 255 -3.40 -10.74 -7.25
N ALA A 256 -2.66 -11.57 -6.51
CA ALA A 256 -3.10 -12.91 -6.13
C ALA A 256 -3.94 -12.94 -4.84
N ILE A 257 -4.08 -11.81 -4.13
CA ILE A 257 -4.93 -11.72 -2.94
C ILE A 257 -6.39 -11.92 -3.37
N ASP A 258 -7.00 -12.97 -2.83
CA ASP A 258 -8.41 -13.30 -3.00
C ASP A 258 -9.05 -13.70 -1.65
N GLU A 259 -10.35 -13.99 -1.66
CA GLU A 259 -11.10 -14.42 -0.47
C GLU A 259 -10.49 -15.64 0.25
N THR A 260 -9.90 -16.55 -0.50
CA THR A 260 -9.31 -17.77 0.04
C THR A 260 -8.00 -17.45 0.76
N GLU A 261 -7.15 -16.65 0.12
CA GLU A 261 -5.88 -16.18 0.67
C GLU A 261 -6.11 -15.41 1.98
N VAL A 262 -7.06 -14.46 1.98
CA VAL A 262 -7.39 -13.67 3.19
C VAL A 262 -7.85 -14.56 4.35
N LYS A 263 -8.71 -15.55 4.07
CA LYS A 263 -9.19 -16.50 5.10
C LYS A 263 -8.07 -17.38 5.65
N GLN A 264 -7.18 -17.85 4.77
CA GLN A 264 -6.01 -18.64 5.16
C GLN A 264 -5.06 -17.82 6.03
N ARG A 265 -4.77 -16.57 5.64
CA ARG A 265 -3.90 -15.66 6.39
C ARG A 265 -4.45 -15.31 7.78
N ARG A 266 -5.78 -15.16 7.90
CA ARG A 266 -6.47 -14.98 9.18
C ARG A 266 -6.51 -16.23 10.05
N GLY A 267 -6.06 -17.39 9.56
CA GLY A 267 -6.10 -18.65 10.31
C GLY A 267 -7.51 -19.21 10.51
N ILE A 268 -8.49 -18.80 9.69
CA ILE A 268 -9.87 -19.30 9.77
C ILE A 268 -9.91 -20.67 9.10
N CYS A 269 -9.63 -21.73 9.86
CA CYS A 269 -9.80 -23.10 9.43
C CYS A 269 -11.29 -23.41 9.20
N ARG A 270 -11.65 -23.99 8.05
CA ARG A 270 -12.99 -24.59 7.87
C ARG A 270 -13.17 -25.70 8.91
N SER A 271 -14.16 -25.57 9.79
CA SER A 271 -14.70 -26.73 10.51
C SER A 271 -15.18 -27.72 9.45
N ARG A 272 -14.54 -28.89 9.37
CA ARG A 272 -15.04 -30.01 8.59
C ARG A 272 -16.29 -30.59 9.25
#